data_AF-A0A817S6H4-F1
#
_entry.id   AF-A0A817S6H4-F1
#
_cell.length_a   1.000
_cell.length_b   1.000
_cell.length_c   1.000
_cell.angle_alpha   90.00
_cell.angle_beta   90.00
_cell.angle_gamma   90.00
#
_symmetry.space_group_name_H-M   'P 1'
#
loop_
_entity.id
_entity.type
_entity.pdbx_description
1 polymer ?
#
loop_
_entity_poly.entity_id
_entity_poly.type
_entity_poly.pdbx_seq_one_letter_code
_entity_poly.pdbx_strand_id
1 'polypeptide(L)'
;MEKMKNAALVVRAKPVAKQTAGSRRCNCRMEIRTTQMGPGRFQMMQEQVCDKCPNIKFVTEKMVLEIEVEPGVADGYQIPFMAEGEPHIEGEPGDLKFIIRIQKHARFERKNNDLYTNLTITLKDALNGFDVSCPHLDGHNVTIKRQKITWPGARIKKKGEGLPQHDQNNIVGDLYVTIDIDFPKGEFNDEQREAIKTLLQQASKHRLYNGL
;
A
#
# COMPACT_ATOMS: atom_id res chain seq x y z
N MET A 1 -9.47 -14.97 20.17
CA MET A 1 -8.44 -14.18 19.45
C MET A 1 -9.18 -13.24 18.52
N GLU A 2 -9.47 -12.07 19.02
CA GLU A 2 -10.17 -11.01 18.28
C GLU A 2 -9.18 -10.50 17.22
N LYS A 3 -9.41 -10.85 15.95
CA LYS A 3 -8.64 -10.31 14.84
C LYS A 3 -8.81 -8.80 14.91
N MET A 4 -7.73 -8.04 15.14
CA MET A 4 -7.73 -6.59 14.93
C MET A 4 -8.19 -6.34 13.50
N LYS A 5 -9.46 -5.99 13.32
CA LYS A 5 -10.01 -5.62 12.02
C LYS A 5 -9.39 -4.28 11.66
N ASN A 6 -8.35 -4.31 10.81
CA ASN A 6 -7.79 -3.11 10.21
C ASN A 6 -8.75 -2.64 9.10
N ALA A 7 -9.92 -2.17 9.51
CA ALA A 7 -10.95 -1.66 8.62
C ALA A 7 -10.79 -0.14 8.48
N ALA A 8 -10.66 0.33 7.24
CA ALA A 8 -10.68 1.75 6.91
C ALA A 8 -12.07 2.13 6.41
N LEU A 9 -12.68 3.12 7.05
CA LEU A 9 -13.96 3.68 6.62
C LEU A 9 -13.72 4.87 5.69
N VAL A 10 -14.21 4.77 4.46
CA VAL A 10 -14.11 5.85 3.47
C VAL A 10 -15.50 6.40 3.20
N VAL A 11 -15.70 7.70 3.46
CA VAL A 11 -16.94 8.40 3.14
C VAL A 11 -16.83 8.97 1.73
N ARG A 12 -17.78 8.61 0.86
CA ARG A 12 -17.85 9.08 -0.52
C ARG A 12 -19.21 9.69 -0.81
N ALA A 13 -19.21 10.79 -1.57
CA ALA A 13 -20.41 11.36 -2.17
C ALA A 13 -20.67 10.68 -3.52
N LYS A 14 -21.70 9.83 -3.61
CA LYS A 14 -22.08 9.11 -4.83
C LYS A 14 -23.40 9.68 -5.36
N PRO A 15 -23.52 10.01 -6.66
CA PRO A 15 -24.80 10.30 -7.26
C PRO A 15 -25.67 9.03 -7.25
N VAL A 16 -26.93 9.14 -6.83
CA VAL A 16 -27.90 8.04 -6.82
C VAL A 16 -29.11 8.44 -7.66
N ALA A 17 -29.58 7.53 -8.52
CA ALA A 17 -30.74 7.75 -9.35
C ALA A 17 -32.02 7.77 -8.49
N LYS A 18 -32.72 8.90 -8.48
CA LYS A 18 -34.05 9.02 -7.87
C LYS A 18 -35.08 9.30 -8.93
N GLN A 19 -36.22 8.62 -8.84
CA GLN A 19 -37.35 8.89 -9.72
C GLN A 19 -37.85 10.32 -9.50
N THR A 20 -38.23 10.99 -10.58
CA THR A 20 -38.83 12.32 -10.57
C THR A 20 -40.10 12.32 -11.42
N ALA A 21 -40.94 13.33 -11.25
CA ALA A 21 -42.18 13.43 -12.01
C ALA A 21 -41.91 13.48 -13.53
N GLY A 22 -42.83 12.89 -14.30
CA GLY A 22 -42.77 12.80 -15.76
C GLY A 22 -42.25 11.45 -16.28
N SER A 23 -42.35 11.26 -17.59
CA SER A 23 -41.78 10.10 -18.30
C SER A 23 -40.79 10.57 -19.36
N ARG A 24 -39.74 9.77 -19.56
CA ARG A 24 -38.75 9.96 -20.63
C ARG A 24 -38.94 8.89 -21.71
N ARG A 25 -38.60 9.23 -22.95
CA ARG A 25 -38.57 8.24 -24.05
C ARG A 25 -37.27 7.43 -23.93
N CYS A 26 -37.38 6.11 -23.94
CA CYS A 26 -36.26 5.16 -23.83
C CYS A 26 -36.48 4.00 -24.80
N ASN A 27 -35.47 3.15 -25.02
CA ASN A 27 -35.56 1.94 -25.85
C ASN A 27 -36.17 2.20 -27.25
N CYS A 28 -35.83 3.34 -27.85
CA CYS A 28 -36.39 3.73 -29.13
C CYS A 28 -35.96 2.75 -30.23
N ARG A 29 -36.93 2.15 -30.92
CA ARG A 29 -36.71 1.23 -32.03
C ARG A 29 -37.53 1.65 -33.24
N MET A 30 -37.03 1.30 -34.43
CA MET A 30 -37.77 1.52 -35.67
C MET A 30 -38.75 0.37 -35.87
N GLU A 31 -40.03 0.67 -35.95
CA GLU A 31 -41.09 -0.29 -36.27
C GLU A 31 -41.75 0.09 -37.60
N ILE A 32 -42.13 -0.91 -38.40
CA ILE A 32 -42.88 -0.66 -39.62
C ILE A 32 -44.36 -0.66 -39.27
N ARG A 33 -45.00 0.49 -39.39
CA ARG A 33 -46.44 0.64 -39.13
C ARG A 33 -47.20 0.73 -40.45
N THR A 34 -48.13 -0.19 -40.65
CA THR A 34 -49.01 -0.19 -41.82
C THR A 34 -50.23 0.67 -41.53
N THR A 35 -50.37 1.78 -42.24
CA THR A 35 -51.55 2.66 -42.14
C THR A 35 -52.43 2.47 -43.37
N GLN A 36 -53.73 2.21 -43.17
CA GLN A 36 -54.69 2.08 -44.25
C GLN A 36 -55.14 3.48 -44.69
N MET A 37 -54.79 3.86 -45.92
CA MET A 37 -55.19 5.16 -46.50
C MET A 37 -56.54 5.11 -47.23
N GLY A 38 -57.14 3.91 -47.33
CA GLY A 38 -58.46 3.69 -47.93
C GLY A 38 -58.70 2.21 -48.23
N PRO A 39 -59.84 1.85 -48.84
CA PRO A 39 -60.12 0.47 -49.25
C PRO A 39 -59.01 -0.05 -50.18
N GLY A 40 -58.30 -1.11 -49.77
CA GLY A 40 -57.22 -1.73 -50.56
C GLY A 40 -55.90 -0.94 -50.70
N ARG A 41 -55.72 0.20 -50.00
CA ARG A 41 -54.49 1.00 -50.04
C ARG A 41 -53.82 1.02 -48.67
N PHE A 42 -52.66 0.37 -48.57
CA PHE A 42 -51.83 0.34 -47.36
C PHE A 42 -50.50 1.04 -47.62
N GLN A 43 -50.08 1.89 -46.68
CA GLN A 43 -48.74 2.48 -46.69
C GLN A 43 -47.96 1.95 -45.51
N MET A 44 -46.82 1.32 -45.79
CA MET A 44 -45.87 0.91 -44.76
C MET A 44 -44.90 2.06 -44.53
N MET A 45 -44.90 2.63 -43.34
CA MET A 45 -43.99 3.70 -42.94
C MET A 45 -43.13 3.21 -41.77
N GLN A 46 -41.85 3.57 -41.80
CA GLN A 46 -40.97 3.36 -40.65
C GLN A 46 -41.24 4.47 -39.62
N GLU A 47 -41.76 4.11 -38.46
CA GLU A 47 -42.02 5.03 -37.35
C GLU A 47 -41.08 4.68 -36.19
N GLN A 48 -40.48 5.70 -35.57
CA GLN A 48 -39.66 5.50 -34.38
C GLN A 48 -40.58 5.38 -33.16
N VAL A 49 -40.69 4.17 -32.62
CA VAL A 49 -41.48 3.88 -31.43
C VAL A 49 -40.54 3.81 -30.23
N CYS A 50 -40.82 4.60 -29.20
CA CYS A 50 -40.06 4.60 -27.96
C CYS A 50 -40.96 4.20 -26.80
N ASP A 51 -40.40 3.44 -25.85
CA ASP A 51 -41.06 3.13 -24.59
C ASP A 51 -41.08 4.38 -23.68
N LYS A 52 -42.05 4.47 -22.78
CA LYS A 52 -42.15 5.53 -21.77
C LYS A 52 -41.54 5.06 -20.46
N CYS A 53 -40.27 5.34 -20.24
CA CYS A 53 -39.59 5.07 -18.96
C CYS A 53 -39.89 6.15 -17.91
N PRO A 54 -39.80 5.83 -16.61
CA PRO A 54 -39.80 6.83 -15.55
C PRO A 54 -38.65 7.83 -15.74
N ASN A 55 -38.92 9.11 -15.46
CA ASN A 55 -37.88 10.12 -15.44
C ASN A 55 -37.00 9.96 -14.19
N ILE A 56 -35.69 10.11 -14.32
CA ILE A 56 -34.75 9.99 -13.20
C ILE A 56 -33.86 11.22 -13.10
N LYS A 57 -33.52 11.59 -11.88
CA LYS A 57 -32.50 12.62 -11.58
C LYS A 57 -31.45 12.03 -10.66
N PHE A 58 -30.20 12.44 -10.85
CA PHE A 58 -29.14 12.07 -9.92
C PHE A 58 -29.11 13.04 -8.74
N VAL A 59 -29.16 12.49 -7.53
CA VAL A 59 -28.99 13.25 -6.29
C VAL A 59 -27.75 12.72 -5.60
N THR A 60 -26.87 13.62 -5.18
CA THR A 60 -25.66 13.26 -4.45
C THR A 60 -26.00 12.82 -3.04
N GLU A 61 -25.65 11.58 -2.69
CA GLU A 61 -25.79 11.03 -1.34
C GLU A 61 -24.43 10.64 -0.77
N LYS A 62 -24.28 10.75 0.56
CA LYS A 62 -23.07 10.31 1.25
C LYS A 62 -23.22 8.84 1.61
N MET A 63 -22.28 8.02 1.15
CA MET A 63 -22.19 6.59 1.44
C MET A 63 -20.88 6.32 2.18
N VAL A 64 -20.91 5.36 3.11
CA VAL A 64 -19.73 4.89 3.82
C VAL A 64 -19.34 3.54 3.24
N LEU A 65 -18.10 3.41 2.78
CA LEU A 65 -17.51 2.16 2.32
C LEU A 65 -16.53 1.66 3.37
N GLU A 66 -16.72 0.43 3.83
CA GLU A 66 -15.78 -0.26 4.72
C GLU A 66 -14.79 -1.05 3.88
N ILE A 67 -13.51 -0.78 4.08
CA ILE A 67 -12.40 -1.43 3.38
C ILE A 67 -11.63 -2.25 4.41
N GLU A 68 -11.67 -3.57 4.26
CA GLU A 68 -10.84 -4.47 5.06
C GLU A 68 -9.46 -4.59 4.40
N VAL A 69 -8.41 -4.21 5.12
CA VAL A 69 -7.03 -4.36 4.65
C VAL A 69 -6.44 -5.63 5.24
N GLU A 70 -6.26 -6.64 4.38
CA GLU A 70 -5.68 -7.92 4.80
C GLU A 70 -4.20 -7.75 5.21
N PRO A 71 -3.71 -8.54 6.18
CA PRO A 71 -2.29 -8.55 6.52
C PRO A 71 -1.43 -8.91 5.30
N GLY A 72 -0.28 -8.25 5.16
CA GLY A 72 0.67 -8.60 4.10
C GLY A 72 0.36 -8.05 2.71
N VAL A 73 -0.76 -7.36 2.51
CA VAL A 73 -1.09 -6.69 1.23
C VAL A 73 0.09 -5.83 0.74
N ALA A 74 0.46 -5.98 -0.54
CA ALA A 74 1.57 -5.26 -1.15
C ALA A 74 1.21 -3.81 -1.54
N ASP A 75 2.22 -2.97 -1.78
CA ASP A 75 1.97 -1.62 -2.31
C ASP A 75 1.34 -1.71 -3.70
N GLY A 76 0.32 -0.88 -3.95
CA GLY A 76 -0.40 -0.84 -5.22
C GLY A 76 -1.49 -1.90 -5.37
N TYR A 77 -1.74 -2.73 -4.35
CA TYR A 77 -2.86 -3.68 -4.37
C TYR A 77 -4.20 -2.96 -4.57
N GLN A 78 -5.05 -3.55 -5.41
CA GLN A 78 -6.34 -2.96 -5.79
C GLN A 78 -7.49 -3.72 -5.15
N ILE A 79 -8.34 -3.01 -4.41
CA ILE A 79 -9.59 -3.54 -3.88
C ILE A 79 -10.74 -3.01 -4.74
N PRO A 80 -11.36 -3.86 -5.58
CA PRO A 80 -12.47 -3.46 -6.44
C PRO A 80 -13.80 -3.50 -5.67
N PHE A 81 -14.60 -2.45 -5.85
CA PHE A 81 -16.00 -2.37 -5.45
C PHE A 81 -16.86 -2.31 -6.72
N MET A 82 -17.55 -3.41 -6.99
CA MET A 82 -18.38 -3.60 -8.19
C MET A 82 -19.59 -2.68 -8.15
N ALA A 83 -19.93 -2.05 -9.29
CA ALA A 83 -21.09 -1.15 -9.43
C ALA A 83 -21.10 0.05 -8.44
N GLU A 84 -19.96 0.35 -7.83
CA GLU A 84 -19.79 1.49 -6.95
C GLU A 84 -19.31 2.74 -7.69
N GLY A 85 -19.06 2.70 -8.99
CA GLY A 85 -18.66 3.84 -9.82
C GLY A 85 -19.75 4.90 -10.00
N GLU A 86 -19.59 5.75 -11.02
CA GLU A 86 -20.60 6.74 -11.37
C GLU A 86 -21.80 6.07 -12.05
N PRO A 87 -23.05 6.41 -11.65
CA PRO A 87 -24.23 5.80 -12.25
C PRO A 87 -24.47 6.34 -13.67
N HIS A 88 -25.01 5.48 -14.53
CA HIS A 88 -25.46 5.86 -15.87
C HIS A 88 -26.99 5.80 -15.97
N ILE A 89 -27.57 6.62 -16.84
CA ILE A 89 -29.03 6.67 -17.02
C ILE A 89 -29.55 5.40 -17.69
N GLU A 90 -28.76 4.83 -18.60
CA GLU A 90 -29.11 3.66 -19.43
C GLU A 90 -28.04 2.57 -19.34
N GLY A 91 -27.42 2.40 -18.17
CA GLY A 91 -26.39 1.40 -17.97
C GLY A 91 -26.09 1.13 -16.50
N GLU A 92 -25.32 0.07 -16.26
CA GLU A 92 -24.82 -0.26 -14.93
C GLU A 92 -23.74 0.77 -14.51
N PRO A 93 -23.65 1.11 -13.23
CA PRO A 93 -22.55 1.92 -12.73
C PRO A 93 -21.21 1.23 -12.98
N GLY A 94 -20.14 2.01 -13.18
CA GLY A 94 -18.78 1.45 -13.27
C GLY A 94 -18.28 0.88 -11.94
N ASP A 95 -17.00 0.54 -11.88
CA ASP A 95 -16.36 0.03 -10.65
C ASP A 95 -15.53 1.11 -9.96
N LEU A 96 -15.47 1.04 -8.64
CA LEU A 96 -14.56 1.84 -7.83
C LEU A 96 -13.38 0.96 -7.41
N LYS A 97 -12.14 1.39 -7.69
CA LYS A 97 -10.94 0.66 -7.28
C LYS A 97 -10.15 1.47 -6.26
N PHE A 98 -9.99 0.93 -5.06
CA PHE A 98 -9.08 1.50 -4.07
C PHE A 98 -7.68 0.95 -4.29
N ILE A 99 -6.67 1.82 -4.30
CA ILE A 99 -5.27 1.43 -4.41
C ILE A 99 -4.63 1.65 -3.05
N ILE A 100 -4.12 0.57 -2.46
CA ILE A 100 -3.41 0.64 -1.18
C ILE A 100 -2.02 1.22 -1.43
N ARG A 101 -1.66 2.22 -0.61
CA ARG A 101 -0.34 2.85 -0.64
C ARG A 101 0.33 2.74 0.72
N ILE A 102 1.57 2.32 0.71
CA ILE A 102 2.36 2.18 1.93
C ILE A 102 2.91 3.54 2.33
N GLN A 103 2.54 3.98 3.54
CA GLN A 103 3.10 5.19 4.12
C GLN A 103 4.52 4.92 4.63
N LYS A 104 5.42 5.88 4.39
CA LYS A 104 6.78 5.80 4.94
C LYS A 104 6.73 5.80 6.47
N HIS A 105 7.37 4.80 7.08
CA HIS A 105 7.48 4.70 8.53
C HIS A 105 8.81 5.29 9.01
N ALA A 106 8.86 5.83 10.23
CA ALA A 106 10.04 6.52 10.76
C ALA A 106 11.24 5.58 11.00
N ARG A 107 10.98 4.31 11.32
CA ARG A 107 12.02 3.34 11.69
C ARG A 107 12.24 2.21 10.69
N PHE A 108 11.24 1.93 9.85
CA PHE A 108 11.23 0.73 9.03
C PHE A 108 10.90 1.09 7.59
N GLU A 109 11.60 0.45 6.67
CA GLU A 109 11.29 0.47 5.25
C GLU A 109 10.88 -0.94 4.84
N ARG A 110 9.67 -1.08 4.28
CA ARG A 110 9.21 -2.36 3.75
C ARG A 110 9.72 -2.53 2.33
N LYS A 111 10.32 -3.69 2.03
CA LYS A 111 10.58 -4.14 0.66
C LYS A 111 10.03 -5.54 0.52
N ASN A 112 8.99 -5.69 -0.30
CA ASN A 112 8.21 -6.93 -0.40
C ASN A 112 7.69 -7.36 0.97
N ASN A 113 8.04 -8.55 1.45
CA ASN A 113 7.63 -9.05 2.77
C ASN A 113 8.69 -8.79 3.86
N ASP A 114 9.86 -8.28 3.47
CA ASP A 114 10.97 -8.03 4.37
C ASP A 114 10.94 -6.60 4.89
N LEU A 115 11.46 -6.43 6.11
CA LEU A 115 11.62 -5.13 6.76
C LEU A 115 13.11 -4.75 6.79
N TYR A 116 13.38 -3.48 6.56
CA TYR A 116 14.72 -2.92 6.59
C TYR A 116 14.78 -1.79 7.60
N THR A 117 15.84 -1.76 8.39
CA THR A 117 16.10 -0.68 9.34
C THR A 117 17.60 -0.44 9.48
N ASN A 118 17.96 0.75 9.92
CA ASN A 118 19.34 1.12 10.22
C ASN A 118 19.48 1.29 11.73
N LEU A 119 20.49 0.64 12.30
CA LEU A 119 20.83 0.74 13.72
C LEU A 119 22.20 1.39 13.85
N THR A 120 22.23 2.57 14.46
CA THR A 120 23.48 3.25 14.79
C THR A 120 23.99 2.73 16.13
N ILE A 121 25.23 2.25 16.16
CA ILE A 121 25.93 1.82 17.37
C ILE A 121 27.23 2.62 17.55
N THR A 122 27.73 2.70 18.77
CA THR A 122 29.01 3.38 19.02
C THR A 122 30.19 2.55 18.53
N LEU A 123 31.33 3.18 18.22
CA LEU A 123 32.56 2.46 17.89
C LEU A 123 32.98 1.47 18.99
N LYS A 124 32.76 1.82 20.26
CA LYS A 124 33.02 0.93 21.42
C LYS A 124 32.21 -0.37 21.31
N ASP A 125 30.92 -0.23 21.04
CA ASP A 125 29.98 -1.35 20.92
C ASP A 125 30.25 -2.18 19.66
N ALA A 126 30.67 -1.52 18.58
CA ALA A 126 31.07 -2.21 17.35
C ALA A 126 32.31 -3.09 17.55
N LEU A 127 33.26 -2.69 18.39
CA LEU A 127 34.49 -3.45 18.69
C LEU A 127 34.29 -4.52 19.76
N ASN A 128 33.60 -4.19 20.85
CA ASN A 128 33.43 -5.08 22.02
C ASN A 128 32.21 -6.00 21.91
N GLY A 129 31.31 -5.72 20.97
CA GLY A 129 30.01 -6.36 20.87
C GLY A 129 28.92 -5.56 21.58
N PHE A 130 27.67 -5.85 21.21
CA PHE A 130 26.49 -5.11 21.66
C PHE A 130 25.28 -6.01 21.82
N ASP A 131 24.35 -5.54 22.65
CA ASP A 131 23.03 -6.11 22.83
C ASP A 131 22.01 -4.96 22.88
N VAL A 132 21.21 -4.82 21.83
CA VAL A 132 20.23 -3.74 21.68
C VAL A 132 18.84 -4.34 21.45
N SER A 133 17.87 -3.84 22.21
CA SER A 133 16.45 -4.18 22.03
C SER A 133 15.78 -3.19 21.08
N CYS A 134 15.19 -3.67 19.99
CA CYS A 134 14.48 -2.84 19.01
C CYS A 134 12.97 -3.11 19.07
N PRO A 135 12.12 -2.10 19.29
CA PRO A 135 10.67 -2.27 19.29
C PRO A 135 10.14 -2.49 17.87
N HIS A 136 9.49 -3.63 17.66
CA HIS A 136 8.89 -4.03 16.40
C HIS A 136 7.54 -3.31 16.13
N LEU A 137 6.92 -3.57 14.98
CA LEU A 137 5.64 -2.97 14.56
C LEU A 137 4.43 -3.44 15.37
N ASP A 138 4.47 -4.67 15.88
CA ASP A 138 3.48 -5.34 16.74
C ASP A 138 3.76 -5.13 18.23
N GLY A 139 4.81 -4.37 18.56
CA GLY A 139 5.09 -3.92 19.92
C GLY A 139 5.92 -4.89 20.76
N HIS A 140 6.27 -6.08 20.27
CA HIS A 140 7.32 -6.89 20.91
C HIS A 140 8.70 -6.33 20.62
N ASN A 141 9.66 -6.80 21.40
CA ASN A 141 11.04 -6.35 21.33
C ASN A 141 11.90 -7.42 20.66
N VAL A 142 12.61 -7.04 19.60
CA VAL A 142 13.56 -7.90 18.90
C VAL A 142 14.97 -7.60 19.40
N THR A 143 15.60 -8.59 20.02
CA THR A 143 16.96 -8.47 20.55
C THR A 143 18.00 -8.63 19.44
N ILE A 144 18.74 -7.58 19.12
CA ILE A 144 19.84 -7.56 18.17
C ILE A 144 21.15 -7.62 18.96
N LYS A 145 21.73 -8.81 19.03
CA LYS A 145 22.98 -9.07 19.73
C LYS A 145 24.07 -9.57 18.80
N ARG A 146 25.30 -9.11 19.03
CA ARG A 146 26.50 -9.59 18.35
C ARG A 146 27.71 -9.39 19.24
N GLN A 147 28.44 -10.48 19.51
CA GLN A 147 29.63 -10.49 20.38
C GLN A 147 30.95 -10.30 19.61
N LYS A 148 30.88 -10.27 18.26
CA LYS A 148 32.06 -10.11 17.40
C LYS A 148 32.17 -8.67 16.94
N ILE A 149 33.36 -8.30 16.49
CA ILE A 149 33.59 -7.03 15.79
C ILE A 149 32.58 -6.90 14.64
N THR A 150 31.94 -5.74 14.57
CA THR A 150 30.93 -5.39 13.59
C THR A 150 31.47 -4.30 12.69
N TRP A 151 31.49 -4.55 11.38
CA TRP A 151 31.96 -3.58 10.40
C TRP A 151 30.87 -2.55 10.06
N PRO A 152 31.24 -1.33 9.66
CA PRO A 152 30.28 -0.36 9.14
C PRO A 152 29.55 -0.96 7.93
N GLY A 153 28.23 -0.80 7.86
CA GLY A 153 27.39 -1.39 6.82
C GLY A 153 27.15 -2.89 6.95
N ALA A 154 27.57 -3.53 8.04
CA ALA A 154 27.22 -4.91 8.33
C ALA A 154 25.69 -5.09 8.35
N ARG A 155 25.20 -6.16 7.73
CA ARG A 155 23.79 -6.51 7.75
C ARG A 155 23.56 -7.70 8.67
N ILE A 156 22.66 -7.53 9.63
CA ILE A 156 22.21 -8.58 10.55
C ILE A 156 20.80 -8.98 10.14
N LYS A 157 20.59 -10.26 9.86
CA LYS A 157 19.29 -10.83 9.52
C LYS A 157 18.64 -11.43 10.77
N LYS A 158 17.39 -11.04 11.03
CA LYS A 158 16.52 -11.64 12.04
C LYS A 158 15.40 -12.39 11.33
N LYS A 159 15.40 -13.71 11.49
CA LYS A 159 14.49 -14.59 10.77
C LYS A 159 13.08 -14.51 11.34
N GLY A 160 12.08 -14.39 10.48
CA GLY A 160 10.67 -14.38 10.88
C GLY A 160 10.17 -13.08 11.53
N GLU A 161 10.99 -12.03 11.52
CA GLU A 161 10.66 -10.70 12.06
C GLU A 161 10.27 -9.73 10.92
N GLY A 162 9.78 -10.24 9.79
CA GLY A 162 9.28 -9.42 8.69
C GLY A 162 7.76 -9.23 8.76
N LEU A 163 7.15 -9.05 7.58
CA LEU A 163 5.70 -9.00 7.43
C LEU A 163 5.15 -10.34 6.92
N PRO A 164 3.91 -10.69 7.25
CA PRO A 164 3.25 -11.87 6.71
C PRO A 164 3.04 -11.72 5.19
N GLN A 165 3.07 -12.84 4.48
CA GLN A 165 2.68 -12.90 3.08
C GLN A 165 1.15 -12.92 2.95
N HIS A 166 0.62 -12.10 2.03
CA HIS A 166 -0.80 -11.94 1.77
C HIS A 166 -1.57 -13.27 1.61
N ASP A 167 -1.09 -14.15 0.72
CA ASP A 167 -1.81 -15.40 0.40
C ASP A 167 -1.60 -16.49 1.46
N GLN A 168 -0.55 -16.35 2.28
CA GLN A 168 -0.13 -17.39 3.24
C GLN A 168 0.39 -16.72 4.52
N ASN A 169 -0.53 -16.49 5.46
CA ASN A 169 -0.23 -15.86 6.75
C ASN A 169 0.80 -16.64 7.61
N ASN A 170 1.04 -17.91 7.30
CA ASN A 170 2.06 -18.72 8.00
C ASN A 170 3.50 -18.41 7.53
N ILE A 171 3.66 -17.76 6.39
CA ILE A 171 4.96 -17.35 5.87
C ILE A 171 5.17 -15.90 6.25
N VAL A 172 6.26 -15.66 6.98
CA VAL A 172 6.67 -14.33 7.43
C VAL A 172 8.01 -14.02 6.79
N GLY A 173 8.19 -12.78 6.34
CA GLY A 173 9.50 -12.30 5.86
C GLY A 173 10.52 -12.14 6.99
N ASP A 174 11.62 -11.48 6.67
CA ASP A 174 12.73 -11.27 7.59
C ASP A 174 13.01 -9.78 7.84
N LEU A 175 13.61 -9.47 9.00
CA LEU A 175 14.12 -8.13 9.31
C LEU A 175 15.63 -8.06 9.01
N TYR A 176 16.01 -7.08 8.20
CA TYR A 176 17.39 -6.74 7.89
C TYR A 176 17.78 -5.45 8.60
N VAL A 177 18.75 -5.56 9.49
CA VAL A 177 19.31 -4.43 10.23
C VAL A 177 20.66 -4.09 9.63
N THR A 178 20.79 -2.91 9.05
CA THR A 178 22.09 -2.39 8.61
C THR A 178 22.72 -1.59 9.74
N ILE A 179 23.96 -1.92 10.09
CA ILE A 179 24.68 -1.28 11.17
C ILE A 179 25.41 -0.04 10.66
N ASP A 180 25.11 1.09 11.27
CA ASP A 180 25.86 2.32 11.13
C ASP A 180 26.72 2.54 12.38
N ILE A 181 27.92 3.10 12.23
CA ILE A 181 28.86 3.26 13.34
C ILE A 181 29.08 4.74 13.61
N ASP A 182 28.69 5.17 14.80
CA ASP A 182 28.97 6.52 15.28
C ASP A 182 30.38 6.58 15.88
N PHE A 183 31.23 7.39 15.24
CA PHE A 183 32.59 7.63 15.67
C PHE A 183 32.62 8.77 16.70
N PRO A 184 33.49 8.67 17.72
CA PRO A 184 33.65 9.76 18.68
C PRO A 184 34.12 11.03 17.97
N LYS A 185 33.45 12.16 18.24
CA LYS A 185 33.76 13.48 17.65
C LYS A 185 34.93 14.21 18.33
N GLY A 186 35.37 13.71 19.48
CA GLY A 186 36.49 14.29 20.23
C GLY A 186 37.85 13.84 19.70
N GLU A 187 38.89 14.57 20.08
CA GLU A 187 40.27 14.16 19.84
C GLU A 187 40.77 13.26 20.97
N PHE A 188 41.54 12.24 20.61
CA PHE A 188 42.30 11.44 21.56
C PHE A 188 43.61 12.13 21.91
N ASN A 189 44.03 12.05 23.18
CA ASN A 189 45.36 12.48 23.59
C ASN A 189 46.45 11.51 23.07
N ASP A 190 47.72 11.89 23.16
CA ASP A 190 48.80 11.09 22.57
C ASP A 190 48.94 9.71 23.24
N GLU A 191 48.73 9.62 24.55
CA GLU A 191 48.70 8.35 25.31
C GLU A 191 47.60 7.40 24.80
N GLN A 192 46.37 7.91 24.58
CA GLN A 192 45.26 7.13 24.04
C GLN A 192 45.53 6.70 22.60
N ARG A 193 46.15 7.56 21.78
CA ARG A 193 46.52 7.22 20.40
C ARG A 193 47.54 6.07 20.36
N GLU A 194 48.55 6.08 21.22
CA GLU A 194 49.52 4.99 21.34
C GLU A 194 48.88 3.68 21.83
N ALA A 195 47.97 3.77 22.80
CA ALA A 195 47.21 2.61 23.27
C ALA A 195 46.36 1.99 22.14
N ILE A 196 45.65 2.81 21.36
CA ILE A 196 44.84 2.34 20.23
C ILE A 196 45.72 1.67 19.15
N LYS A 197 46.88 2.26 18.81
CA LYS A 197 47.83 1.66 17.86
C LYS A 197 48.28 0.27 18.32
N THR A 198 48.61 0.15 19.60
CA THR A 198 49.08 -1.11 20.21
C THR A 198 47.98 -2.16 20.27
N LEU A 199 46.73 -1.75 20.55
CA LEU A 199 45.58 -2.66 20.65
C LEU A 199 45.12 -3.19 19.29
N LEU A 200 45.03 -2.32 18.28
CA LEU A 200 44.48 -2.72 16.98
C LEU A 200 45.47 -3.53 16.13
N GLN A 201 46.78 -3.31 16.30
CA GLN A 201 47.86 -4.00 15.57
C GLN A 201 47.65 -4.01 14.04
N GLN A 202 46.99 -2.99 13.49
CA GLN A 202 46.67 -2.88 12.07
C GLN A 202 47.73 -2.08 11.33
N ALA A 203 48.19 -2.60 10.19
CA ALA A 203 49.02 -1.83 9.26
C ALA A 203 48.19 -0.74 8.57
N SER A 204 48.79 0.44 8.38
CA SER A 204 48.16 1.54 7.64
C SER A 204 47.91 1.12 6.19
N LYS A 205 46.65 1.15 5.77
CA LYS A 205 46.24 0.92 4.38
C LYS A 205 45.59 2.19 3.85
N HIS A 206 46.26 2.87 2.93
CA HIS A 206 45.72 4.03 2.23
C HIS A 206 45.49 3.63 0.77
N ARG A 207 44.23 3.56 0.36
CA ARG A 207 43.85 3.28 -1.02
C ARG A 207 43.06 4.47 -1.56
N LEU A 208 43.67 5.21 -2.48
CA LEU A 208 42.94 6.15 -3.31
C LEU A 208 42.20 5.35 -4.38
N TYR A 209 40.89 5.52 -4.46
CA TYR A 209 40.01 4.88 -5.43
C TYR A 209 38.99 5.93 -5.85
N ASN A 210 38.72 6.03 -7.15
CA ASN A 210 37.93 7.12 -7.72
C ASN A 210 36.42 6.91 -7.68
N GLY A 211 35.89 5.85 -7.03
CA GLY A 211 34.48 5.81 -6.60
C GLY A 211 33.41 5.70 -7.69
N LEU A 212 33.71 6.17 -8.89
CA LEU A 212 32.97 6.02 -10.12
C LEU A 212 32.91 4.54 -10.52
#